data_AF-A0A7S0Q6D6-F1
#
_entry.id   AF-A0A7S0Q6D6-F1
#
_cell.length_a   1.000
_cell.length_b   1.000
_cell.length_c   1.000
_cell.angle_alpha   90.00
_cell.angle_beta   90.00
_cell.angle_gamma   90.00
#
_symmetry.space_group_name_H-M   'P 1'
#
loop_
_entity.id
_entity.type
_entity.pdbx_description
1 polymer ?
#
loop_
_entity_poly.entity_id
_entity_poly.type
_entity_poly.pdbx_seq_one_letter_code
_entity_poly.pdbx_strand_id
1 'polypeptide(L)'
;LRDVAVADEALLAIAEGGVACGWVEDEEILRPIAALAGLVVASIACGKGHCALCTEMGTIYTWGRADDGQLGLGDFRERDEPSLVQLPADARALGVACGADFTVVLLSGGEALSCGCNELDQLGRPEEDGTSCAELGFVALPPSVLLSDVSCGEKHVVCLCEDTRIITWGYHEDGRLGRKRATSVNVS
;
A
#
# COMPACT_ATOMS: atom_id res chain seq x y z
N LEU A 1 -19.15 9.24 6.44
CA LEU A 1 -18.16 8.17 6.24
C LEU A 1 -17.61 8.34 4.83
N ARG A 2 -16.30 8.58 4.67
CA ARG A 2 -15.67 8.91 3.38
C ARG A 2 -15.06 7.70 2.70
N ASP A 3 -14.51 6.77 3.49
CA ASP A 3 -13.85 5.57 3.00
C ASP A 3 -13.77 4.50 4.09
N VAL A 4 -13.60 3.22 3.71
CA VAL A 4 -13.45 2.07 4.60
C VAL A 4 -12.46 1.07 3.99
N ALA A 5 -11.56 0.55 4.81
CA ALA A 5 -10.69 -0.57 4.47
C ALA A 5 -10.92 -1.73 5.44
N VAL A 6 -10.98 -2.96 4.93
CA VAL A 6 -11.26 -4.16 5.71
C VAL A 6 -10.25 -5.25 5.35
N ALA A 7 -9.79 -5.96 6.36
CA ALA A 7 -9.03 -7.19 6.27
C ALA A 7 -9.50 -8.18 7.34
N ASP A 8 -8.96 -9.40 7.31
CA ASP A 8 -9.32 -10.49 8.24
C ASP A 8 -9.25 -10.05 9.72
N GLU A 9 -8.24 -9.26 10.08
CA GLU A 9 -7.94 -8.86 11.47
C GLU A 9 -8.04 -7.33 11.68
N ALA A 10 -8.50 -6.57 10.68
CA ALA A 10 -8.53 -5.10 10.77
C ALA A 10 -9.70 -4.49 10.02
N LEU A 11 -10.34 -3.50 10.65
CA LEU A 11 -11.36 -2.65 10.04
C LEU A 11 -11.02 -1.19 10.33
N LEU A 12 -10.75 -0.43 9.27
CA LEU A 12 -10.46 1.00 9.31
C LEU A 12 -11.53 1.78 8.57
N ALA A 13 -11.84 2.98 9.06
CA ALA A 13 -12.77 3.89 8.41
C ALA A 13 -12.27 5.34 8.49
N ILE A 14 -12.59 6.11 7.45
CA ILE A 14 -12.43 7.57 7.46
C ILE A 14 -13.79 8.20 7.78
N ALA A 15 -13.90 8.81 8.97
CA ALA A 15 -15.08 9.56 9.39
C ALA A 15 -15.16 10.95 8.72
N GLU A 16 -16.25 11.68 8.97
CA GLU A 16 -16.33 13.08 8.52
C GLU A 16 -15.18 13.91 9.10
N GLY A 17 -14.65 14.84 8.29
CA GLY A 17 -13.46 15.61 8.65
C GLY A 17 -12.13 14.86 8.49
N GLY A 18 -12.12 13.64 7.96
CA GLY A 18 -10.89 12.89 7.68
C GLY A 18 -10.27 12.19 8.89
N VAL A 19 -11.06 11.98 9.95
CA VAL A 19 -10.59 11.28 11.16
C VAL A 19 -10.53 9.78 10.87
N ALA A 20 -9.37 9.16 11.08
CA ALA A 20 -9.23 7.70 11.01
C ALA A 20 -9.78 7.05 12.28
N CYS A 21 -10.64 6.07 12.09
CA CYS A 21 -11.18 5.23 13.14
C CYS A 21 -10.75 3.78 12.93
N GLY A 22 -10.38 3.11 14.01
CA GLY A 22 -10.11 1.68 14.05
C GLY A 22 -11.19 0.93 14.80
N TRP A 23 -11.39 -0.33 14.44
CA TRP A 23 -12.28 -1.23 15.16
C TRP A 23 -11.70 -1.62 16.51
N VAL A 24 -12.54 -1.61 17.53
CA VAL A 24 -12.21 -2.07 18.89
C VAL A 24 -13.09 -3.27 19.20
N GLU A 25 -12.48 -4.46 19.24
CA GLU A 25 -13.20 -5.74 19.42
C GLU A 25 -14.02 -5.76 20.71
N ASP A 26 -13.44 -5.33 21.83
CA ASP A 26 -14.08 -5.35 23.15
C ASP A 26 -15.36 -4.49 23.23
N GLU A 27 -15.50 -3.47 22.37
CA GLU A 27 -16.62 -2.53 22.39
C GLU A 27 -17.56 -2.68 21.17
N GLU A 28 -17.19 -3.51 20.20
CA GLU A 28 -17.89 -3.67 18.91
C GLU A 28 -18.19 -2.34 18.19
N ILE A 29 -17.28 -1.35 18.27
CA ILE A 29 -17.45 -0.03 17.66
C ILE A 29 -16.15 0.53 17.07
N LEU A 30 -16.32 1.48 16.15
CA LEU A 30 -15.22 2.28 15.61
C LEU A 30 -14.87 3.44 16.55
N ARG A 31 -13.60 3.55 16.91
CA ARG A 31 -13.06 4.64 17.73
C ARG A 31 -12.00 5.44 16.96
N PRO A 32 -11.94 6.77 17.13
CA PRO A 32 -10.83 7.56 16.61
C PRO A 32 -9.49 7.03 17.11
N ILE A 33 -8.52 6.88 16.21
CA ILE A 33 -7.17 6.42 16.58
C ILE A 33 -6.42 7.62 17.18
N ALA A 34 -6.17 7.57 18.48
CA ALA A 34 -5.59 8.69 19.23
C ALA A 34 -4.22 9.16 18.69
N ALA A 35 -3.38 8.22 18.24
CA ALA A 35 -2.07 8.51 17.63
C ALA A 35 -2.15 9.36 16.35
N LEU A 36 -3.31 9.37 15.69
CA LEU A 36 -3.55 10.10 14.44
C LEU A 36 -4.36 11.40 14.66
N ALA A 37 -4.56 11.80 15.93
CA ALA A 37 -5.33 12.98 16.26
C ALA A 37 -4.75 14.25 15.61
N GLY A 38 -5.62 15.04 14.98
CA GLY A 38 -5.24 16.28 14.29
C GLY A 38 -4.73 16.08 12.86
N LEU A 39 -4.59 14.84 12.39
CA LEU A 39 -4.31 14.55 10.98
C LEU A 39 -5.61 14.45 10.19
N VAL A 40 -5.56 14.86 8.92
CA VAL A 40 -6.63 14.65 7.96
C VAL A 40 -6.21 13.51 7.04
N VAL A 41 -6.87 12.36 7.17
CA VAL A 41 -6.55 11.15 6.41
C VAL A 41 -7.22 11.19 5.04
N ALA A 42 -6.44 10.92 4.01
CA ALA A 42 -6.86 10.96 2.61
C ALA A 42 -7.20 9.56 2.07
N SER A 43 -6.42 8.54 2.45
CA SER A 43 -6.59 7.15 2.01
C SER A 43 -6.14 6.20 3.10
N ILE A 44 -6.81 5.04 3.18
CA ILE A 44 -6.51 3.94 4.11
C ILE A 44 -6.46 2.62 3.33
N ALA A 45 -5.62 1.70 3.78
CA ALA A 45 -5.55 0.34 3.25
C ALA A 45 -5.24 -0.66 4.37
N CYS A 46 -5.76 -1.88 4.22
CA CYS A 46 -5.50 -2.98 5.15
C CYS A 46 -5.04 -4.20 4.34
N GLY A 47 -3.92 -4.79 4.74
CA GLY A 47 -3.49 -6.10 4.30
C GLY A 47 -3.88 -7.17 5.31
N LYS A 48 -3.34 -8.39 5.18
CA LYS A 48 -3.76 -9.54 6.02
C LYS A 48 -3.58 -9.31 7.52
N GLY A 49 -2.52 -8.60 7.91
CA GLY A 49 -2.21 -8.28 9.31
C GLY A 49 -1.53 -6.94 9.50
N HIS A 50 -1.61 -6.04 8.52
CA HIS A 50 -1.00 -4.72 8.60
C HIS A 50 -1.94 -3.67 8.01
N CYS A 51 -1.73 -2.43 8.42
CA CYS A 51 -2.51 -1.28 8.02
C CYS A 51 -1.59 -0.18 7.51
N ALA A 52 -2.07 0.56 6.52
CA ALA A 52 -1.42 1.75 6.00
C ALA A 52 -2.44 2.87 5.82
N LEU A 53 -1.98 4.10 5.93
CA LEU A 53 -2.75 5.29 5.56
C LEU A 53 -1.83 6.36 5.00
N CYS A 54 -2.42 7.27 4.21
CA CYS A 54 -1.78 8.54 3.91
C CYS A 54 -2.68 9.72 4.29
N THR A 55 -2.05 10.85 4.62
CA THR A 55 -2.72 12.09 4.98
C THR A 55 -2.86 13.03 3.79
N GLU A 56 -3.74 14.04 3.85
CA GLU A 56 -3.83 15.09 2.83
C GLU A 56 -2.52 15.91 2.68
N MET A 57 -1.66 15.88 3.70
CA MET A 57 -0.33 16.48 3.62
C MET A 57 0.66 15.64 2.82
N GLY A 58 0.34 14.36 2.55
CA GLY A 58 1.16 13.43 1.78
C GLY A 58 2.11 12.60 2.63
N THR A 59 1.90 12.54 3.95
CA THR A 59 2.65 11.67 4.87
C THR A 59 1.99 10.30 5.00
N ILE A 60 2.78 9.28 5.34
CA ILE A 60 2.31 7.88 5.44
C ILE A 60 2.53 7.35 6.85
N TYR A 61 1.57 6.58 7.33
CA TYR A 61 1.71 5.81 8.56
C TYR A 61 1.39 4.34 8.30
N THR A 62 2.18 3.44 8.89
CA THR A 62 1.97 1.99 8.82
C THR A 62 2.07 1.37 10.21
N TRP A 63 1.32 0.28 10.43
CA TRP A 63 1.37 -0.50 11.66
C TRP A 63 0.84 -1.92 11.44
N GLY A 64 1.00 -2.78 12.44
CA GLY A 64 0.68 -4.20 12.43
C GLY A 64 1.89 -5.07 12.18
N ARG A 65 1.66 -6.22 11.56
CA ARG A 65 2.65 -7.26 11.22
C ARG A 65 3.71 -6.74 10.25
N ALA A 66 4.96 -7.16 10.45
CA ALA A 66 6.10 -6.71 9.66
C ALA A 66 7.08 -7.83 9.25
N ASP A 67 6.65 -9.10 9.32
CA ASP A 67 7.52 -10.26 9.08
C ASP A 67 8.24 -10.24 7.71
N ASP A 68 7.63 -9.57 6.72
CA ASP A 68 8.15 -9.41 5.37
C ASP A 68 8.63 -7.99 5.07
N GLY A 69 8.58 -7.09 6.06
CA GLY A 69 8.95 -5.68 5.89
C GLY A 69 7.84 -4.82 5.27
N GLN A 70 6.60 -5.30 5.26
CA GLN A 70 5.43 -4.62 4.68
C GLN A 70 5.09 -3.26 5.31
N LEU A 71 5.73 -2.89 6.42
CA LEU A 71 5.58 -1.57 7.03
C LEU A 71 6.45 -0.49 6.37
N GLY A 72 7.50 -0.87 5.62
CA GLY A 72 8.39 0.11 4.96
C GLY A 72 9.27 0.93 5.91
N LEU A 73 9.43 0.50 7.16
CA LEU A 73 10.15 1.22 8.22
C LEU A 73 11.67 0.94 8.26
N GLY A 74 12.19 0.13 7.33
CA GLY A 74 13.59 -0.29 7.30
C GLY A 74 13.93 -1.43 8.27
N ASP A 75 12.93 -2.04 8.91
CA ASP A 75 13.08 -3.24 9.72
C ASP A 75 11.89 -4.21 9.57
N PHE A 76 12.04 -5.40 10.14
CA PHE A 76 11.04 -6.47 10.14
C PHE A 76 10.32 -6.59 11.49
N ARG A 77 10.20 -5.48 12.23
CA ARG A 77 9.56 -5.48 13.56
C ARG A 77 8.13 -5.00 13.44
N GLU A 78 7.20 -5.68 14.10
CA GLU A 78 5.81 -5.26 14.17
C GLU A 78 5.64 -3.93 14.92
N ARG A 79 4.51 -3.26 14.71
CA ARG A 79 4.14 -2.02 15.41
C ARG A 79 2.69 -2.10 15.83
N ASP A 80 2.40 -1.89 17.10
CA ASP A 80 1.00 -1.87 17.59
C ASP A 80 0.32 -0.52 17.32
N GLU A 81 1.09 0.52 16.98
CA GLU A 81 0.60 1.87 16.75
C GLU A 81 1.09 2.45 15.42
N PRO A 82 0.30 3.34 14.77
CA PRO A 82 0.67 4.02 13.54
C PRO A 82 2.05 4.68 13.63
N SER A 83 2.98 4.21 12.80
CA SER A 83 4.36 4.67 12.77
C SER A 83 4.64 5.42 11.47
N LEU A 84 5.30 6.58 11.57
CA LEU A 84 5.61 7.42 10.42
C LEU A 84 6.64 6.74 9.52
N VAL A 85 6.28 6.53 8.25
CA VAL A 85 7.19 6.01 7.22
C VAL A 85 7.92 7.16 6.55
N GLN A 86 9.24 7.02 6.38
CA GLN A 86 10.04 8.02 5.66
C GLN A 86 9.87 7.85 4.16
N LEU A 87 9.42 8.93 3.51
CA LEU A 87 9.38 9.02 2.06
C LEU A 87 10.68 9.65 1.52
N PRO A 88 11.03 9.38 0.26
CA PRO A 88 12.08 10.13 -0.43
C PRO A 88 11.82 11.64 -0.35
N ALA A 89 12.90 12.44 -0.39
CA ALA A 89 12.79 13.89 -0.36
C ALA A 89 11.85 14.39 -1.46
N ASP A 90 11.00 15.37 -1.11
CA ASP A 90 9.99 15.99 -1.98
C ASP A 90 8.87 15.06 -2.50
N ALA A 91 8.87 13.77 -2.15
CA ALA A 91 7.78 12.86 -2.47
C ALA A 91 6.57 13.09 -1.55
N ARG A 92 5.37 13.02 -2.12
CA ARG A 92 4.10 13.11 -1.40
C ARG A 92 3.23 11.93 -1.76
N ALA A 93 2.70 11.23 -0.77
CA ALA A 93 1.74 10.17 -1.00
C ALA A 93 0.38 10.71 -1.40
N LEU A 94 -0.23 10.12 -2.43
CA LEU A 94 -1.63 10.37 -2.82
C LEU A 94 -2.56 9.22 -2.43
N GLY A 95 -2.03 8.01 -2.34
CA GLY A 95 -2.82 6.82 -2.02
C GLY A 95 -1.95 5.69 -1.50
N VAL A 96 -2.59 4.76 -0.80
CA VAL A 96 -1.97 3.53 -0.29
C VAL A 96 -2.83 2.33 -0.67
N ALA A 97 -2.18 1.20 -0.94
CA ALA A 97 -2.83 -0.08 -1.17
C ALA A 97 -2.01 -1.17 -0.50
N CYS A 98 -2.69 -2.14 0.12
CA CYS A 98 -2.05 -3.24 0.82
C CYS A 98 -2.48 -4.57 0.20
N GLY A 99 -1.52 -5.44 -0.10
CA GLY A 99 -1.78 -6.85 -0.38
C GLY A 99 -1.71 -7.69 0.89
N ALA A 100 -1.49 -9.00 0.78
CA ALA A 100 -1.40 -9.86 1.97
C ALA A 100 -0.26 -9.44 2.90
N ASP A 101 0.96 -9.40 2.35
CA ASP A 101 2.20 -9.17 3.09
C ASP A 101 3.10 -8.13 2.38
N PHE A 102 2.49 -7.19 1.65
CA PHE A 102 3.19 -6.08 0.99
C PHE A 102 2.34 -4.81 0.92
N THR A 103 2.99 -3.66 0.83
CA THR A 103 2.36 -2.34 0.71
C THR A 103 2.83 -1.67 -0.58
N VAL A 104 1.92 -0.93 -1.23
CA VAL A 104 2.19 -0.06 -2.36
C VAL A 104 1.68 1.34 -2.05
N VAL A 105 2.48 2.33 -2.42
CA VAL A 105 2.23 3.75 -2.20
C VAL A 105 2.22 4.45 -3.55
N LEU A 106 1.14 5.16 -3.87
CA LEU A 106 1.07 6.05 -5.02
C LEU A 106 1.60 7.43 -4.64
N LEU A 107 2.55 7.95 -5.42
CA LEU A 107 3.13 9.28 -5.23
C LEU A 107 2.45 10.32 -6.12
N SER A 108 2.60 11.61 -5.75
CA SER A 108 2.03 12.73 -6.50
C SER A 108 2.63 12.99 -7.87
N GLY A 109 3.80 12.43 -8.16
CA GLY A 109 4.41 12.49 -9.49
C GLY A 109 3.93 11.38 -10.43
N GLY A 110 3.02 10.50 -9.97
CA GLY A 110 2.55 9.34 -10.73
C GLY A 110 3.45 8.12 -10.63
N GLU A 111 4.51 8.16 -9.83
CA GLU A 111 5.32 6.99 -9.49
C GLU A 111 4.69 6.17 -8.36
N ALA A 112 5.18 4.95 -8.16
CA ALA A 112 4.82 4.14 -7.01
C ALA A 112 6.06 3.69 -6.24
N LEU A 113 5.91 3.60 -4.92
CA LEU A 113 6.83 2.89 -4.03
C LEU A 113 6.16 1.60 -3.56
N SER A 114 6.94 0.58 -3.27
CA SER A 114 6.44 -0.67 -2.67
C SER A 114 7.25 -1.04 -1.41
N CYS A 115 6.87 -2.05 -0.66
CA CYS A 115 7.70 -2.75 0.34
C CYS A 115 6.99 -4.03 0.78
N GLY A 116 7.68 -4.94 1.45
CA GLY A 116 7.15 -6.21 1.92
C GLY A 116 7.62 -7.42 1.10
N CYS A 117 6.76 -8.43 1.06
CA CYS A 117 7.00 -9.70 0.37
C CYS A 117 7.13 -9.51 -1.15
N ASN A 118 8.11 -10.19 -1.73
CA ASN A 118 8.44 -10.20 -3.15
C ASN A 118 8.65 -11.62 -3.71
N GLU A 119 8.18 -12.68 -3.02
CA GLU A 119 8.36 -14.07 -3.46
C GLU A 119 7.79 -14.37 -4.87
N LEU A 120 6.85 -13.53 -5.33
CA LEU A 120 6.08 -13.68 -6.56
C LEU A 120 6.06 -12.36 -7.35
N ASP A 121 7.13 -11.57 -7.25
CA ASP A 121 7.31 -10.27 -7.93
C ASP A 121 6.26 -9.20 -7.54
N GLN A 122 5.65 -9.29 -6.35
CA GLN A 122 4.60 -8.35 -5.92
C GLN A 122 5.10 -6.90 -5.80
N LEU A 123 6.41 -6.68 -5.62
CA LEU A 123 6.96 -5.34 -5.48
C LEU A 123 7.10 -4.62 -6.83
N GLY A 124 7.08 -5.35 -7.96
CA GLY A 124 7.24 -4.75 -9.30
C GLY A 124 8.61 -4.15 -9.53
N ARG A 125 9.66 -4.75 -8.95
CA ARG A 125 11.05 -4.28 -8.95
C ARG A 125 11.99 -5.31 -9.57
N PRO A 126 13.21 -4.91 -9.98
CA PRO A 126 14.22 -5.87 -10.41
C PRO A 126 14.53 -6.92 -9.31
N GLU A 127 14.87 -8.14 -9.71
CA GLU A 127 15.12 -9.31 -8.83
C GLU A 127 16.26 -9.11 -7.80
N GLU A 128 17.03 -8.02 -7.89
CA GLU A 128 18.13 -7.72 -6.96
C GLU A 128 17.67 -7.37 -5.53
N ASP A 129 16.37 -7.10 -5.36
CA ASP A 129 15.74 -6.71 -4.09
C ASP A 129 15.48 -7.88 -3.13
N GLY A 130 15.75 -9.12 -3.56
CA GLY A 130 15.53 -10.32 -2.75
C GLY A 130 14.05 -10.70 -2.62
N THR A 131 13.76 -11.59 -1.65
CA THR A 131 12.40 -12.14 -1.45
C THR A 131 11.50 -11.25 -0.60
N SER A 132 12.05 -10.30 0.16
CA SER A 132 11.30 -9.36 1.01
C SER A 132 12.12 -8.09 1.23
N CYS A 133 11.46 -6.92 1.25
CA CYS A 133 12.12 -5.62 1.42
C CYS A 133 11.44 -4.79 2.52
N ALA A 134 12.20 -4.44 3.56
CA ALA A 134 11.70 -3.58 4.65
C ALA A 134 11.74 -2.08 4.34
N GLU A 135 12.41 -1.66 3.27
CA GLU A 135 12.49 -0.26 2.85
C GLU A 135 11.55 0.02 1.67
N LEU A 136 10.98 1.23 1.67
CA LEU A 136 10.27 1.73 0.49
C LEU A 136 11.25 1.94 -0.66
N GLY A 137 10.87 1.45 -1.84
CA GLY A 137 11.67 1.57 -3.06
C GLY A 137 10.79 1.70 -4.29
N PHE A 138 11.34 2.31 -5.33
CA PHE A 138 10.60 2.63 -6.55
C PHE A 138 10.24 1.38 -7.34
N VAL A 139 8.96 1.28 -7.67
CA VAL A 139 8.46 0.30 -8.66
C VAL A 139 9.09 0.63 -10.01
N ALA A 140 9.54 -0.40 -10.73
CA ALA A 140 10.21 -0.26 -12.01
C ALA A 140 9.21 -0.02 -13.16
N LEU A 141 8.62 1.17 -13.19
CA LEU A 141 7.69 1.59 -14.23
C LEU A 141 8.42 2.06 -15.50
N PRO A 142 7.85 1.85 -16.70
CA PRO A 142 8.36 2.46 -17.92
C PRO A 142 8.40 4.00 -17.81
N PRO A 143 9.39 4.71 -18.37
CA PRO A 143 9.57 6.15 -18.18
C PRO A 143 8.39 7.06 -18.61
N SER A 144 7.46 6.55 -19.41
CA SER A 144 6.28 7.28 -19.91
C SER A 144 4.98 6.91 -19.19
N VAL A 145 5.06 6.10 -18.13
CA VAL A 145 3.91 5.64 -17.36
C VAL A 145 3.79 6.50 -16.12
N LEU A 146 2.63 7.13 -15.97
CA LEU A 146 2.21 7.84 -14.77
C LEU A 146 0.94 7.18 -14.25
N LEU A 147 0.96 6.78 -12.99
CA LEU A 147 -0.16 6.13 -12.32
C LEU A 147 -1.11 7.20 -11.76
N SER A 148 -2.41 6.94 -11.88
CA SER A 148 -3.48 7.75 -11.30
C SER A 148 -4.20 7.04 -10.16
N ASP A 149 -4.15 5.71 -10.12
CA ASP A 149 -4.76 4.90 -9.06
C ASP A 149 -4.04 3.56 -8.89
N VAL A 150 -4.12 2.97 -7.69
CA VAL A 150 -3.51 1.69 -7.34
C VAL A 150 -4.43 0.85 -6.47
N SER A 151 -4.52 -0.44 -6.78
CA SER A 151 -5.24 -1.42 -6.00
C SER A 151 -4.42 -2.70 -5.88
N CYS A 152 -4.45 -3.32 -4.70
CA CYS A 152 -3.76 -4.57 -4.43
C CYS A 152 -4.77 -5.70 -4.22
N GLY A 153 -4.56 -6.82 -4.89
CA GLY A 153 -5.09 -8.10 -4.46
C GLY A 153 -4.14 -8.78 -3.47
N GLU A 154 -4.44 -10.03 -3.10
CA GLU A 154 -3.63 -10.78 -2.13
C GLU A 154 -2.14 -10.85 -2.51
N LYS A 155 -1.85 -11.07 -3.80
CA LYS A 155 -0.50 -11.32 -4.33
C LYS A 155 -0.21 -10.61 -5.66
N HIS A 156 -1.06 -9.67 -6.06
CA HIS A 156 -0.91 -8.94 -7.34
C HIS A 156 -1.34 -7.49 -7.17
N VAL A 157 -0.86 -6.65 -8.08
CA VAL A 157 -1.16 -5.21 -8.10
C VAL A 157 -1.79 -4.85 -9.43
N VAL A 158 -2.78 -3.97 -9.37
CA VAL A 158 -3.45 -3.37 -10.53
C VAL A 158 -3.40 -1.87 -10.38
N CYS A 159 -2.91 -1.19 -11.41
CA CYS A 159 -2.83 0.26 -11.44
C CYS A 159 -3.51 0.81 -12.68
N LEU A 160 -4.18 1.96 -12.50
CA LEU A 160 -4.68 2.78 -13.59
C LEU A 160 -3.63 3.85 -13.91
N CYS A 161 -3.35 4.04 -15.19
CA CYS A 161 -2.50 5.12 -15.66
C CYS A 161 -3.31 6.40 -15.95
N GLU A 162 -2.67 7.56 -15.94
CA GLU A 162 -3.29 8.83 -16.36
C GLU A 162 -3.82 8.77 -17.80
N ASP A 163 -3.17 7.99 -18.67
CA ASP A 163 -3.57 7.78 -20.06
C ASP A 163 -4.57 6.61 -20.24
N THR A 164 -5.25 6.22 -19.17
CA THR A 164 -6.32 5.20 -19.12
C THR A 164 -5.87 3.76 -19.38
N ARG A 165 -4.57 3.51 -19.55
CA ARG A 165 -4.02 2.14 -19.60
C ARG A 165 -4.10 1.48 -18.23
N ILE A 166 -4.13 0.15 -18.22
CA ILE A 166 -4.05 -0.63 -17.00
C ILE A 166 -2.73 -1.39 -16.98
N ILE A 167 -2.01 -1.28 -15.87
CA ILE A 167 -0.77 -1.99 -15.62
C ILE A 167 -0.97 -2.96 -14.47
N THR A 168 -0.39 -4.15 -14.60
CA THR A 168 -0.46 -5.16 -13.55
C THR A 168 0.89 -5.86 -13.37
N TRP A 169 1.17 -6.29 -12.15
CA TRP A 169 2.34 -7.11 -11.78
C TRP A 169 2.04 -8.00 -10.55
N GLY A 170 2.99 -8.85 -10.19
CA GLY A 170 2.86 -9.83 -9.10
C GLY A 170 2.45 -11.23 -9.58
N TYR A 171 1.85 -12.03 -8.70
CA TYR A 171 1.59 -13.45 -8.96
C TYR A 171 0.78 -13.71 -10.23
N HIS A 172 1.30 -14.63 -11.06
CA HIS A 172 0.88 -14.82 -12.45
C HIS A 172 0.16 -16.14 -12.76
N GLU A 173 -0.08 -17.05 -11.80
CA GLU A 173 -0.85 -18.27 -12.09
C GLU A 173 -2.37 -17.95 -12.13
N ASP A 174 -3.11 -18.65 -13.00
CA ASP A 174 -4.56 -18.56 -13.29
C ASP A 174 -5.08 -17.51 -14.28
N GLY A 175 -4.24 -16.78 -15.02
CA GLY A 175 -4.75 -15.93 -16.13
C GLY A 175 -5.65 -14.77 -15.68
N ARG A 176 -5.67 -14.46 -14.37
CA ARG A 176 -6.37 -13.30 -13.78
C ARG A 176 -5.82 -11.94 -14.23
N LEU A 177 -4.70 -11.95 -14.95
CA LEU A 177 -4.02 -10.78 -15.53
C LEU A 177 -4.24 -10.66 -17.06
N GLY A 178 -5.04 -11.54 -17.66
CA GLY A 178 -5.44 -11.45 -19.07
C GLY A 178 -4.33 -11.71 -20.10
N ARG A 179 -3.26 -12.48 -19.78
CA ARG A 179 -2.07 -12.64 -20.68
C ARG A 179 -1.53 -14.08 -20.83
N LYS A 180 -0.76 -14.29 -21.91
CA LYS A 180 0.24 -15.37 -22.10
C LYS A 180 1.66 -14.79 -21.92
N ARG A 181 2.34 -15.22 -20.86
CA ARG A 181 3.79 -15.18 -20.51
C ARG A 181 4.70 -14.08 -21.11
N ALA A 182 5.11 -13.10 -20.29
CA ALA A 182 6.49 -12.64 -20.00
C ALA A 182 6.56 -11.16 -19.53
N THR A 183 7.51 -10.89 -18.62
CA THR A 183 7.97 -9.61 -18.00
C THR A 183 7.12 -8.97 -16.90
N SER A 184 7.83 -8.41 -15.91
CA SER A 184 7.43 -8.05 -14.54
C SER A 184 6.58 -6.79 -14.40
N VAL A 185 6.45 -5.95 -15.43
CA VAL A 185 5.50 -4.83 -15.46
C VAL A 185 4.87 -4.79 -16.84
N ASN A 186 3.56 -4.98 -16.87
CA ASN A 186 2.88 -5.34 -18.10
C ASN A 186 1.76 -4.32 -18.37
N VAL A 187 1.94 -3.51 -19.42
CA VAL A 187 1.00 -2.49 -19.90
C VAL A 187 -0.03 -3.15 -20.82
N SER A 188 -1.33 -2.96 -20.57
CA SER A 188 -2.44 -3.42 -21.44
C SER A 188 -3.24 -2.24 -21.95
#